data_AF-A0A932VPI6-F1
#
_entry.id   AF-A0A932VPI6-F1
#
_cell.length_a   1.000
_cell.length_b   1.000
_cell.length_c   1.000
_cell.angle_alpha   90.00
_cell.angle_beta   90.00
_cell.angle_gamma   90.00
#
_symmetry.space_group_name_H-M   'P 1'
#
loop_
_entity.id
_entity.type
_entity.pdbx_description
1 polymer ?
#
loop_
_entity_poly.entity_id
_entity_poly.type
_entity_poly.pdbx_seq_one_letter_code
_entity_poly.pdbx_strand_id
1 'polypeptide(L)'
;MTLTTHSIIAVAVTKPIAATNPLLIFVVAIASHYLADALPHWDYTVRTTSYTDNEGKEHWNALRAQNFRARVRSDIGNFAMDGFLGAAITLALVHPVSGGQWLWATASLIGGALPDFLQGLYLSGLTILKPAQRFHDALHTKIKLGHYPLIGIPFQLAILLIAAWTLI
;
A
#
# COMPACT_ATOMS: atom_id res chain seq x y z
N MET A 1 0.81 -4.74 2.10
CA MET A 1 -0.56 -4.77 2.68
C MET A 1 -1.53 -4.05 1.74
N THR A 2 -2.77 -3.71 2.15
CA THR A 2 -3.60 -2.78 1.36
C THR A 2 -3.11 -1.35 1.54
N LEU A 3 -3.26 -0.54 0.50
CA LEU A 3 -2.86 0.86 0.48
C LEU A 3 -3.61 1.69 1.52
N THR A 4 -4.89 1.36 1.78
CA THR A 4 -5.67 1.92 2.88
C THR A 4 -4.95 1.76 4.21
N THR A 5 -4.43 0.55 4.49
CA THR A 5 -3.78 0.27 5.77
C THR A 5 -2.45 1.02 5.88
N HIS A 6 -1.66 1.04 4.81
CA HIS A 6 -0.41 1.81 4.77
C HIS A 6 -0.63 3.30 4.98
N SER A 7 -1.68 3.87 4.36
CA SER A 7 -2.03 5.28 4.48
C SER A 7 -2.37 5.66 5.93
N ILE A 8 -3.22 4.86 6.59
CA ILE A 8 -3.64 5.12 7.97
C ILE A 8 -2.46 4.93 8.94
N ILE A 9 -1.63 3.90 8.76
CA ILE A 9 -0.40 3.71 9.55
C ILE A 9 0.55 4.90 9.38
N ALA A 10 0.79 5.33 8.14
CA ALA A 10 1.71 6.43 7.86
C ALA A 10 1.29 7.71 8.57
N VAL A 11 -0.01 8.04 8.51
CA VAL A 11 -0.55 9.23 9.18
C VAL A 11 -0.50 9.07 10.71
N ALA A 12 -0.80 7.89 11.24
CA ALA A 12 -0.72 7.60 12.67
C ALA A 12 0.71 7.77 13.21
N VAL A 13 1.70 7.21 12.50
CA VAL A 13 3.12 7.27 12.89
C VAL A 13 3.67 8.69 12.79
N THR A 14 3.22 9.49 11.83
CA THR A 14 3.70 10.88 11.66
C THR A 14 2.92 11.90 12.50
N LYS A 15 1.75 11.56 13.07
CA LYS A 15 0.94 12.47 13.92
C LYS A 15 1.77 13.17 15.01
N PRO A 16 2.68 12.50 15.77
CA PRO A 16 3.50 13.16 16.79
C PRO A 16 4.46 14.24 16.25
N ILE A 17 4.81 14.18 14.97
CA ILE A 17 5.70 15.13 14.29
C ILE A 17 4.97 16.00 13.27
N ALA A 18 3.64 16.07 13.32
CA ALA A 18 2.80 16.75 12.32
C ALA A 18 3.12 18.24 12.13
N ALA A 19 3.67 18.91 13.16
CA ALA A 19 4.08 20.31 13.09
C ALA A 19 5.53 20.52 12.61
N THR A 20 6.21 19.47 12.15
CA THR A 20 7.62 19.50 11.73
C THR A 20 7.74 19.73 10.21
N ASN A 21 8.96 19.67 9.69
CA ASN A 21 9.25 19.75 8.26
C ASN A 21 8.50 18.67 7.44
N PRO A 22 7.73 19.04 6.39
CA PRO A 22 7.01 18.09 5.53
C PRO A 22 7.89 17.02 4.89
N LEU A 23 9.17 17.32 4.61
CA LEU A 23 10.11 16.34 4.08
C LEU A 23 10.40 15.23 5.10
N LEU A 24 10.55 15.57 6.38
CA LEU A 24 10.75 14.56 7.42
C LEU A 24 9.50 13.68 7.56
N ILE A 25 8.32 14.30 7.56
CA ILE A 25 7.02 13.59 7.57
C ILE A 25 6.93 12.60 6.41
N PHE A 26 7.26 13.06 5.20
CA PHE A 26 7.26 12.24 3.99
C PHE A 26 8.23 11.05 4.08
N VAL A 27 9.46 11.27 4.55
CA VAL A 27 10.46 10.20 4.72
C VAL A 27 10.03 9.19 5.78
N VAL A 28 9.49 9.65 6.91
CA VAL A 28 8.96 8.78 7.97
C VAL A 28 7.77 7.97 7.47
N ALA A 29 6.88 8.56 6.67
CA ALA A 29 5.76 7.87 6.04
C ALA A 29 6.24 6.75 5.08
N ILE A 30 7.24 7.02 4.23
CA ILE A 30 7.86 5.99 3.39
C ILE A 30 8.47 4.87 4.24
N ALA A 31 9.21 5.22 5.30
CA ALA A 31 9.80 4.22 6.18
C ALA A 31 8.73 3.35 6.86
N SER A 32 7.63 3.96 7.32
CA SER A 32 6.52 3.25 7.95
C SER A 32 5.85 2.25 7.00
N HIS A 33 5.78 2.57 5.70
CA HIS A 33 5.25 1.65 4.70
C HIS A 33 6.09 0.36 4.67
N TYR A 34 7.41 0.48 4.49
CA TYR A 34 8.29 -0.68 4.42
C TYR A 34 8.32 -1.48 5.73
N LEU A 35 8.25 -0.81 6.88
CA LEU A 35 8.15 -1.49 8.18
C LEU A 35 6.83 -2.26 8.32
N ALA A 36 5.72 -1.71 7.83
CA ALA A 36 4.43 -2.39 7.83
C ALA A 36 4.45 -3.61 6.90
N ASP A 37 5.08 -3.51 5.74
CA ASP A 37 5.23 -4.64 4.80
C ASP A 37 6.12 -5.78 5.33
N ALA A 38 6.99 -5.50 6.30
CA ALA A 38 7.78 -6.53 6.98
C ALA A 38 6.93 -7.41 7.92
N LEU A 39 5.73 -6.96 8.30
CA LEU A 39 4.80 -7.74 9.11
C LEU A 39 4.04 -8.74 8.23
N PRO A 40 3.77 -9.99 8.71
CA PRO A 40 2.88 -10.91 8.02
C PRO A 40 1.53 -10.26 7.73
N HIS A 41 1.05 -10.28 6.51
CA HIS A 41 -0.18 -9.57 6.18
C HIS A 41 -0.96 -10.20 5.04
N TRP A 42 -2.20 -9.74 4.91
CA TRP A 42 -3.08 -10.09 3.81
C TRP A 42 -3.00 -9.04 2.70
N ASP A 43 -3.14 -9.50 1.48
CA ASP A 43 -3.15 -8.72 0.27
C ASP A 43 -4.19 -9.32 -0.68
N TYR A 44 -4.88 -8.47 -1.44
CA TYR A 44 -5.73 -8.96 -2.51
C TYR A 44 -4.88 -9.40 -3.70
N THR A 45 -5.34 -10.40 -4.43
CA THR A 45 -4.63 -10.96 -5.57
C THR A 45 -4.45 -9.92 -6.68
N VAL A 46 -3.20 -9.64 -7.04
CA VAL A 46 -2.82 -8.79 -8.19
C VAL A 46 -2.84 -9.63 -9.46
N ARG A 47 -3.86 -9.44 -10.31
CA ARG A 47 -4.19 -10.31 -11.45
C ARG A 47 -3.16 -10.28 -12.56
N THR A 48 -2.32 -9.25 -12.60
CA THR A 48 -1.18 -9.17 -13.50
C THR A 48 -0.07 -10.10 -13.04
N THR A 49 0.13 -10.31 -11.74
CA THR A 49 1.20 -11.19 -11.25
C THR A 49 0.79 -12.67 -11.19
N SER A 50 -0.51 -12.95 -11.04
CA SER A 50 -1.07 -14.29 -11.02
C SER A 50 -2.01 -14.52 -12.22
N TYR A 51 -1.76 -15.57 -13.01
CA TYR A 51 -2.65 -15.95 -14.11
C TYR A 51 -2.98 -17.44 -14.07
N THR A 52 -4.14 -17.79 -14.60
CA THR A 52 -4.55 -19.18 -14.79
C THR A 52 -4.25 -19.58 -16.24
N ASP A 53 -3.55 -20.69 -16.44
CA ASP A 53 -3.31 -21.23 -17.78
C ASP A 53 -4.57 -21.92 -18.35
N ASN A 54 -4.44 -22.44 -19.58
CA ASN A 54 -5.53 -23.15 -20.26
C ASN A 54 -5.94 -24.46 -19.56
N GLU A 55 -5.12 -24.97 -18.64
CA GLU A 55 -5.39 -26.18 -17.84
C GLU A 55 -6.02 -25.85 -16.48
N GLY A 56 -6.31 -24.58 -16.20
CA GLY A 56 -6.87 -24.15 -14.92
C GLY A 56 -5.84 -24.03 -13.79
N LYS A 57 -4.54 -24.14 -14.08
CA LYS A 57 -3.47 -24.03 -13.08
C LYS A 57 -3.05 -22.58 -12.88
N GLU A 58 -2.88 -22.17 -11.62
CA GLU A 58 -2.38 -20.83 -11.30
C GLU A 58 -0.85 -20.76 -11.41
N HIS A 59 -0.37 -19.69 -12.04
CA HIS A 59 1.05 -19.39 -12.26
C HIS A 59 1.36 -17.96 -11.84
N TRP A 60 2.61 -17.75 -11.38
CA TRP A 60 3.13 -16.44 -11.00
C TRP A 60 4.09 -15.89 -12.07
N ASN A 61 3.56 -15.22 -13.11
CA ASN A 61 4.40 -14.48 -14.06
C ASN A 61 3.58 -13.47 -14.90
N ALA A 62 3.89 -12.18 -14.73
CA ALA A 62 3.13 -11.11 -15.37
C ALA A 62 3.26 -11.02 -16.89
N LEU A 63 4.35 -11.52 -17.46
CA LEU A 63 4.63 -11.36 -18.89
C LEU A 63 3.88 -12.37 -19.78
N ARG A 64 3.22 -13.39 -19.20
CA ARG A 64 2.54 -14.46 -19.95
C ARG A 64 1.02 -14.47 -19.83
N ALA A 65 0.43 -13.56 -19.07
CA ALA A 65 -1.00 -13.57 -18.81
C ALA A 65 -1.81 -13.24 -20.08
N GLN A 66 -2.71 -14.14 -20.49
CA GLN A 66 -3.76 -13.80 -21.45
C GLN A 66 -4.61 -12.63 -20.90
N ASN A 67 -5.07 -11.74 -21.79
CA ASN A 67 -5.80 -10.53 -21.42
C ASN A 67 -5.03 -9.58 -20.48
N PHE A 68 -3.69 -9.54 -20.59
CA PHE A 68 -2.81 -8.68 -19.80
C PHE A 68 -3.35 -7.24 -19.64
N ARG A 69 -3.77 -6.59 -20.74
CA ARG A 69 -4.33 -5.23 -20.70
C ARG A 69 -5.57 -5.09 -19.83
N ALA A 70 -6.48 -6.06 -19.86
CA ALA A 70 -7.69 -6.04 -19.03
C ALA A 70 -7.34 -6.29 -17.55
N ARG A 71 -6.38 -7.18 -17.28
CA ARG A 71 -5.87 -7.43 -15.93
C ARG A 71 -5.16 -6.21 -15.35
N VAL A 72 -4.32 -5.53 -16.12
CA VAL A 72 -3.68 -4.25 -15.75
C VAL A 72 -4.75 -3.22 -15.38
N ARG A 73 -5.80 -3.05 -16.21
CA ARG A 73 -6.89 -2.11 -15.90
C ARG A 73 -7.62 -2.46 -14.60
N SER A 74 -7.88 -3.75 -14.38
CA SER A 74 -8.50 -4.24 -13.14
C SER A 74 -7.63 -3.95 -11.92
N ASP A 75 -6.33 -4.22 -12.00
CA ASP A 75 -5.40 -3.99 -10.90
C ASP A 75 -5.24 -2.49 -10.60
N ILE A 76 -5.12 -1.66 -11.64
CA ILE A 76 -5.14 -0.19 -11.50
C ILE A 76 -6.43 0.28 -10.82
N GLY A 77 -7.59 -0.27 -11.21
CA GLY A 77 -8.88 0.07 -10.61
C GLY A 77 -8.96 -0.28 -9.13
N ASN A 78 -8.51 -1.49 -8.76
CA ASN A 78 -8.45 -1.93 -7.36
C ASN A 78 -7.50 -1.05 -6.54
N PHE A 79 -6.31 -0.77 -7.06
CA PHE A 79 -5.32 0.06 -6.40
C PHE A 79 -5.80 1.50 -6.21
N ALA A 80 -6.43 2.09 -7.24
CA ALA A 80 -6.99 3.43 -7.17
C ALA A 80 -8.14 3.52 -6.16
N MET A 81 -9.03 2.52 -6.12
CA MET A 81 -10.12 2.46 -5.14
C MET A 81 -9.59 2.33 -3.72
N ASP A 82 -8.61 1.45 -3.50
CA ASP A 82 -7.96 1.25 -2.20
C ASP A 82 -7.24 2.52 -1.73
N GLY A 83 -6.48 3.19 -2.61
CA GLY A 83 -5.86 4.48 -2.29
C GLY A 83 -6.87 5.58 -1.99
N PHE A 84 -7.97 5.64 -2.75
CA PHE A 84 -9.05 6.58 -2.50
C PHE A 84 -9.71 6.34 -1.14
N LEU A 85 -10.01 5.08 -0.79
CA LEU A 85 -10.56 4.72 0.53
C LEU A 85 -9.60 5.10 1.66
N GLY A 86 -8.31 4.79 1.51
CA GLY A 86 -7.27 5.19 2.46
C GLY A 86 -7.23 6.70 2.71
N ALA A 87 -7.22 7.48 1.63
CA ALA A 87 -7.23 8.94 1.72
C ALA A 87 -8.54 9.46 2.34
N ALA A 88 -9.69 8.97 1.89
CA ALA A 88 -11.00 9.39 2.37
C ALA A 88 -11.17 9.12 3.88
N ILE A 89 -10.83 7.90 4.33
CA ILE A 89 -10.89 7.53 5.75
C ILE A 89 -9.92 8.39 6.57
N THR A 90 -8.68 8.56 6.10
CA THR A 90 -7.68 9.40 6.79
C THR A 90 -8.18 10.82 6.98
N LEU A 91 -8.66 11.46 5.91
CA LEU A 91 -9.15 12.84 5.96
C LEU A 91 -10.41 12.97 6.83
N ALA A 92 -11.27 11.95 6.84
CA ALA A 92 -12.43 11.87 7.71
C ALA A 92 -12.07 11.66 9.19
N LEU A 93 -10.95 11.01 9.52
CA LEU A 93 -10.52 10.84 10.92
C LEU A 93 -9.78 12.08 11.44
N VAL A 94 -8.91 12.66 10.60
CA VAL A 94 -7.99 13.71 11.02
C VAL A 94 -8.61 15.11 10.95
N HIS A 95 -9.57 15.34 10.05
CA HIS A 95 -10.23 16.63 9.84
C HIS A 95 -9.26 17.84 9.81
N PRO A 96 -8.34 17.91 8.83
CA PRO A 96 -7.37 19.01 8.77
C PRO A 96 -8.06 20.38 8.58
N VAL A 97 -7.85 21.29 9.54
CA VAL A 97 -8.43 22.65 9.55
C VAL A 97 -7.42 23.75 9.20
N SER A 98 -6.13 23.45 9.20
CA SER A 98 -5.05 24.40 8.91
C SER A 98 -4.18 23.96 7.74
N GLY A 99 -3.50 24.90 7.09
CA GLY A 99 -2.56 24.59 6.01
C GLY A 99 -1.43 23.64 6.44
N GLY A 100 -0.94 23.76 7.68
CA GLY A 100 0.05 22.83 8.24
C GLY A 100 -0.47 21.40 8.38
N GLN A 101 -1.72 21.24 8.85
CA GLN A 101 -2.34 19.92 8.96
C GLN A 101 -2.61 19.30 7.58
N TRP A 102 -3.02 20.11 6.59
CA TRP A 102 -3.13 19.65 5.21
C TRP A 102 -1.80 19.19 4.65
N LEU A 103 -0.73 19.97 4.84
CA LEU A 103 0.62 19.59 4.42
C LEU A 103 1.09 18.28 5.07
N TRP A 104 0.88 18.12 6.38
CA TRP A 104 1.21 16.88 7.08
C TRP A 104 0.41 15.68 6.56
N ALA A 105 -0.92 15.80 6.44
CA ALA A 105 -1.77 14.71 5.97
C ALA A 105 -1.41 14.32 4.53
N THR A 106 -1.24 15.28 3.63
CA THR A 106 -0.86 15.03 2.24
C THR A 106 0.55 14.44 2.13
N ALA A 107 1.55 14.97 2.85
CA ALA A 107 2.90 14.40 2.84
C ALA A 107 2.91 12.95 3.36
N SER A 108 2.12 12.66 4.40
CA SER A 108 1.99 11.30 4.95
C SER A 108 1.31 10.35 3.98
N LEU A 109 0.21 10.77 3.35
CA LEU A 109 -0.51 9.97 2.35
C LEU A 109 0.35 9.67 1.12
N ILE A 110 1.01 10.69 0.56
CA ILE A 110 1.89 10.50 -0.60
C ILE A 110 3.09 9.61 -0.22
N GLY A 111 3.72 9.86 0.93
CA GLY A 111 4.87 9.06 1.39
C GLY A 111 4.49 7.60 1.66
N GLY A 112 3.35 7.36 2.31
CA GLY A 112 2.85 6.02 2.61
C GLY A 112 2.39 5.23 1.38
N ALA A 113 2.00 5.91 0.29
CA ALA A 113 1.56 5.28 -0.95
C ALA A 113 2.67 5.14 -2.01
N LEU A 114 3.75 5.91 -1.90
CA LEU A 114 4.79 5.98 -2.92
C LEU A 114 5.45 4.62 -3.22
N PRO A 115 5.82 3.77 -2.24
CA PRO A 115 6.49 2.50 -2.55
C PRO A 115 5.66 1.59 -3.46
N ASP A 116 4.38 1.38 -3.15
CA ASP A 116 3.48 0.58 -4.00
C ASP A 116 3.23 1.24 -5.36
N PHE A 117 3.13 2.57 -5.41
CA PHE A 117 3.01 3.28 -6.68
C PHE A 117 4.24 3.03 -7.58
N LEU A 118 5.46 3.08 -7.02
CA LEU A 118 6.69 2.75 -7.75
C LEU A 118 6.74 1.28 -8.17
N GLN A 119 6.27 0.36 -7.34
CA GLN A 119 6.10 -1.04 -7.73
C GLN A 119 5.12 -1.18 -8.90
N GLY A 120 3.96 -0.51 -8.86
CA GLY A 120 3.00 -0.49 -9.95
C GLY A 120 3.60 0.03 -11.26
N LEU A 121 4.37 1.11 -11.20
CA LEU A 121 5.11 1.64 -12.35
C LEU A 121 6.15 0.64 -12.88
N TYR A 122 6.91 -0.03 -12.01
CA TYR A 122 7.83 -1.08 -12.42
C TYR A 122 7.09 -2.22 -13.14
N LEU A 123 5.98 -2.71 -12.58
CA LEU A 123 5.16 -3.78 -13.15
C LEU A 123 4.50 -3.38 -14.48
N SER A 124 4.24 -2.09 -14.69
CA SER A 124 3.76 -1.56 -15.97
C SER A 124 4.82 -1.55 -17.08
N GLY A 125 6.10 -1.79 -16.75
CA GLY A 125 7.20 -1.92 -17.69
C GLY A 125 8.37 -0.94 -17.49
N LEU A 126 8.32 -0.05 -16.48
CA LEU A 126 9.41 0.90 -16.22
C LEU A 126 10.58 0.22 -15.49
N THR A 127 11.42 -0.47 -16.26
CA THR A 127 12.56 -1.25 -15.75
C THR A 127 13.63 -0.44 -15.01
N ILE A 128 13.69 0.88 -15.21
CA ILE A 128 14.57 1.79 -14.44
C ILE A 128 14.30 1.72 -12.93
N LEU A 129 13.08 1.33 -12.53
CA LEU A 129 12.68 1.18 -11.14
C LEU A 129 13.08 -0.17 -10.52
N LYS A 130 13.83 -1.02 -11.25
CA LYS A 130 14.31 -2.31 -10.74
C LYS A 130 15.06 -2.23 -9.39
N PRO A 131 15.90 -1.21 -9.11
CA PRO A 131 16.53 -1.07 -7.80
C PRO A 131 15.49 -0.82 -6.69
N ALA A 132 14.50 0.05 -6.94
CA ALA A 132 13.42 0.33 -6.00
C ALA A 132 12.58 -0.94 -5.75
N GLN A 133 12.26 -1.71 -6.79
CA GLN A 133 11.56 -2.99 -6.64
C GLN A 133 12.36 -3.98 -5.78
N ARG A 134 13.66 -4.13 -6.04
CA ARG A 134 14.51 -5.03 -5.24
C ARG A 134 14.55 -4.64 -3.77
N PHE A 135 14.56 -3.35 -3.47
CA PHE A 135 14.51 -2.85 -2.10
C PHE A 135 13.16 -3.14 -1.45
N HIS A 136 12.05 -2.89 -2.16
CA HIS A 136 10.69 -3.23 -1.72
C HIS A 136 10.57 -4.73 -1.40
N ASP A 137 10.96 -5.59 -2.35
CA ASP A 137 10.94 -7.06 -2.18
C ASP A 137 11.83 -7.54 -1.02
N ALA A 138 12.93 -6.85 -0.74
CA ALA A 138 13.87 -7.23 0.33
C ALA A 138 13.31 -6.94 1.73
N LEU A 139 12.48 -5.91 1.87
CA LEU A 139 11.83 -5.55 3.14
C LEU A 139 10.48 -6.22 3.31
N HIS A 140 9.84 -6.62 2.22
CA HIS A 140 8.56 -7.31 2.27
C HIS A 140 8.68 -8.67 2.98
N THR A 141 7.70 -8.95 3.84
CA THR A 141 7.62 -10.22 4.54
C THR A 141 7.56 -11.41 3.58
N LYS A 142 8.15 -12.53 3.99
CA LYS A 142 8.04 -13.82 3.28
C LYS A 142 6.78 -14.58 3.69
N ILE A 143 6.10 -14.17 4.76
CA ILE A 143 4.90 -14.83 5.29
C ILE A 143 3.68 -14.14 4.71
N LYS A 144 3.10 -14.73 3.67
CA LYS A 144 1.89 -14.21 3.01
C LYS A 144 0.63 -14.83 3.58
N LEU A 145 -0.31 -14.00 4.03
CA LEU A 145 -1.59 -14.47 4.56
C LEU A 145 -2.71 -14.51 3.51
N GLY A 146 -2.43 -14.19 2.24
CA GLY A 146 -3.41 -14.17 1.14
C GLY A 146 -4.26 -15.44 1.02
N HIS A 147 -3.67 -16.62 1.22
CA HIS A 147 -4.37 -17.92 1.20
C HIS A 147 -5.19 -18.22 2.47
N TYR A 148 -5.06 -17.40 3.51
CA TYR A 148 -5.69 -17.58 4.81
C TYR A 148 -6.58 -16.38 5.17
N PRO A 149 -7.62 -16.05 4.36
CA PRO A 149 -8.41 -14.84 4.54
C PRO A 149 -9.08 -14.74 5.92
N LEU A 150 -9.46 -15.87 6.52
CA LEU A 150 -10.07 -15.92 7.86
C LEU A 150 -9.10 -15.50 8.99
N ILE A 151 -7.79 -15.48 8.74
CA ILE A 151 -6.78 -15.02 9.70
C ILE A 151 -6.22 -13.67 9.24
N GLY A 152 -5.88 -13.56 7.96
CA GLY A 152 -5.25 -12.39 7.36
C GLY A 152 -6.12 -11.14 7.42
N ILE A 153 -7.41 -11.23 7.07
CA ILE A 153 -8.31 -10.08 7.08
C ILE A 153 -8.53 -9.57 8.51
N PRO A 154 -8.88 -10.41 9.52
CA PRO A 154 -8.99 -9.94 10.90
C PRO A 154 -7.70 -9.34 11.46
N PHE A 155 -6.55 -9.96 11.16
CA PHE A 155 -5.25 -9.44 11.60
C PHE A 155 -4.97 -8.04 11.03
N GLN A 156 -5.21 -7.85 9.74
CA GLN A 156 -5.03 -6.56 9.09
C GLN A 156 -6.03 -5.51 9.56
N LEU A 157 -7.29 -5.90 9.77
CA LEU A 157 -8.30 -5.02 10.38
C LEU A 157 -7.89 -4.60 11.79
N ALA A 158 -7.32 -5.49 12.60
CA ALA A 158 -6.82 -5.13 13.93
C ALA A 158 -5.72 -4.06 13.85
N ILE A 159 -4.74 -4.22 12.95
CA ILE A 159 -3.69 -3.20 12.72
C ILE A 159 -4.31 -1.87 12.30
N LEU A 160 -5.22 -1.90 11.32
CA LEU A 160 -5.90 -0.71 10.80
C LEU A 160 -6.66 0.02 11.92
N LEU A 161 -7.42 -0.72 12.74
CA LEU A 161 -8.21 -0.15 13.83
C LEU A 161 -7.33 0.43 14.94
N ILE A 162 -6.22 -0.23 15.28
CA ILE A 162 -5.24 0.30 16.24
C ILE A 162 -4.63 1.60 15.70
N ALA A 163 -4.20 1.64 14.45
CA ALA A 163 -3.66 2.84 13.84
C ALA A 163 -4.70 3.97 13.80
N ALA A 164 -5.93 3.67 13.35
CA ALA A 164 -7.04 4.63 13.30
C ALA A 164 -7.40 5.17 14.68
N TRP A 165 -7.39 4.33 15.72
CA TRP A 165 -7.64 4.74 17.10
C TRP A 165 -6.68 5.83 17.58
N THR A 166 -5.41 5.80 17.13
CA THR A 166 -4.43 6.85 17.48
C THR A 166 -4.68 8.19 16.79
N LEU A 167 -5.54 8.23 15.77
CA LEU A 167 -5.86 9.44 15.01
C LEU A 167 -7.00 10.25 15.64
N ILE A 168 -7.92 9.58 16.33
CA ILE A 168 -8.98 10.17 17.15
C ILE A 168 -8.36 10.84 18.38
#